data_AF-A0A0F7KHV8-F1
#
_entry.id   AF-A0A0F7KHV8-F1
#
_cell.length_a   1.000
_cell.length_b   1.000
_cell.length_c   1.000
_cell.angle_alpha   90.00
_cell.angle_beta   90.00
_cell.angle_gamma   90.00
#
_symmetry.space_group_name_H-M   'P 1'
#
loop_
_entity.id
_entity.type
_entity.pdbx_description
1 polymer ?
#
loop_
_entity_poly.entity_id
_entity_poly.type
_entity_poly.pdbx_seq_one_letter_code
_entity_poly.pdbx_strand_id
1 'polypeptide(L)'
;MASKQRNYKAEYQRRRQLAQQRGLTIAQARGHARKDETKVSELKRSGVIDSTRLPTLKRFYQAIEGIASGKSLTQAAKDAHISAATIKKLNADRHILYRTPDGRHWETRSAAQFPILTKEGKLFQEIPLDRKNANLVGLYWNATQKAYLGDASALNSFIHITVFDMHGNDYQLLTSVDDLISIFDQINEADREGYERSFASDQRAFRVLNHAA
;
A
#
# COMPACT_ATOMS: atom_id res chain seq x y z
N MET A 1 -13.87 -28.98 -30.37
CA MET A 1 -14.25 -28.50 -29.03
C MET A 1 -15.08 -27.23 -29.19
N ALA A 2 -16.35 -27.22 -28.76
CA ALA A 2 -17.20 -26.03 -28.90
C ALA A 2 -16.60 -24.86 -28.08
N SER A 3 -16.36 -23.72 -28.72
CA SER A 3 -15.84 -22.54 -28.01
C SER A 3 -16.89 -22.08 -27.00
N LYS A 4 -16.58 -22.18 -25.72
CA LYS A 4 -17.45 -21.73 -24.62
C LYS A 4 -17.86 -20.28 -24.90
N GLN A 5 -19.14 -20.03 -25.14
CA GLN A 5 -19.67 -18.71 -25.48
C GLN A 5 -19.29 -17.73 -24.35
N ARG A 6 -18.58 -16.64 -24.70
CA ARG A 6 -18.08 -15.68 -23.72
C ARG A 6 -19.26 -14.98 -23.03
N ASN A 7 -19.36 -15.12 -21.72
CA ASN A 7 -20.36 -14.38 -20.93
C ASN A 7 -19.86 -12.97 -20.65
N TYR A 8 -20.15 -12.05 -21.58
CA TYR A 8 -19.73 -10.65 -21.52
C TYR A 8 -20.23 -9.92 -20.25
N LYS A 9 -21.43 -10.25 -19.75
CA LYS A 9 -22.00 -9.64 -18.55
C LYS A 9 -21.20 -10.03 -17.30
N ALA A 10 -20.90 -11.32 -17.13
CA ALA A 10 -20.10 -11.81 -16.02
C ALA A 10 -18.66 -11.29 -16.09
N GLU A 11 -18.08 -11.22 -17.29
CA GLU A 11 -16.75 -10.64 -17.50
C GLU A 11 -16.73 -9.14 -17.14
N TYR A 12 -17.74 -8.39 -17.57
CA TYR A 12 -17.87 -6.97 -17.27
C TYR A 12 -17.99 -6.70 -15.76
N GLN A 13 -18.83 -7.46 -15.06
CA GLN A 13 -18.94 -7.39 -13.60
C GLN A 13 -17.61 -7.70 -12.92
N ARG A 14 -16.89 -8.73 -13.37
CA ARG A 14 -15.56 -9.07 -12.85
C ARG A 14 -14.55 -7.94 -13.05
N ARG A 15 -14.53 -7.31 -14.22
CA ARG A 15 -13.64 -6.17 -14.49
C ARG A 15 -13.96 -4.97 -13.60
N ARG A 16 -15.25 -4.66 -13.38
CA ARG A 16 -15.67 -3.61 -12.43
C ARG A 16 -15.21 -3.90 -11.00
N GLN A 17 -15.40 -5.13 -10.52
CA GLN A 17 -14.98 -5.52 -9.17
C GLN A 17 -13.46 -5.42 -9.00
N LEU A 18 -12.70 -5.90 -9.99
CA LEU A 18 -11.23 -5.81 -9.97
C LEU A 18 -10.71 -4.37 -10.02
N ALA A 19 -11.41 -3.49 -10.74
CA ALA A 19 -11.11 -2.07 -10.76
C ALA A 19 -11.27 -1.45 -9.37
N GLN A 20 -12.45 -1.68 -8.76
CA GLN A 20 -12.76 -1.17 -7.43
C GLN A 20 -11.78 -1.69 -6.38
N GLN A 21 -11.40 -2.97 -6.43
CA GLN A 21 -10.40 -3.56 -5.53
C GLN A 21 -9.00 -2.95 -5.67
N ARG A 22 -8.69 -2.33 -6.82
CA ARG A 22 -7.43 -1.64 -7.09
C ARG A 22 -7.53 -0.13 -6.90
N GLY A 23 -8.69 0.34 -6.49
CA GLY A 23 -9.00 1.75 -6.36
C GLY A 23 -9.10 2.53 -7.66
N LEU A 24 -9.42 1.85 -8.76
CA LEU A 24 -9.60 2.46 -10.07
C LEU A 24 -11.08 2.78 -10.34
N THR A 25 -11.31 3.91 -10.99
CA THR A 25 -12.64 4.24 -11.54
C THR A 25 -13.00 3.30 -12.69
N ILE A 26 -14.29 3.23 -13.04
CA ILE A 26 -14.76 2.42 -14.17
C ILE A 26 -14.12 2.89 -15.48
N ALA A 27 -13.94 4.20 -15.63
CA ALA A 27 -13.34 4.83 -16.80
C ALA A 27 -11.86 4.43 -16.93
N GLN A 28 -11.08 4.57 -15.85
CA GLN A 28 -9.70 4.10 -15.76
C GLN A 28 -9.56 2.61 -16.07
N ALA A 29 -10.42 1.76 -15.50
CA ALA A 29 -10.36 0.32 -15.71
C ALA A 29 -10.67 -0.13 -17.14
N ARG A 30 -11.37 0.71 -17.91
CA ARG A 30 -11.60 0.52 -19.35
C ARG A 30 -10.45 1.06 -20.21
N GLY A 31 -9.47 1.74 -19.61
CA GLY A 31 -8.37 2.40 -20.32
C GLY A 31 -8.73 3.80 -20.84
N HIS A 32 -9.89 4.33 -20.45
CA HIS A 32 -10.38 5.64 -20.86
C HIS A 32 -10.50 6.56 -19.64
N ALA A 33 -9.37 6.82 -18.97
CA ALA A 33 -9.32 7.78 -17.87
C ALA A 33 -9.87 9.14 -18.36
N ARG A 34 -10.69 9.78 -17.53
CA ARG A 34 -11.23 11.13 -17.81
C ARG A 34 -10.11 12.18 -17.77
N LYS A 35 -10.41 13.40 -18.22
CA LYS A 35 -9.43 14.51 -18.32
C LYS A 35 -8.80 14.87 -16.96
N ASP A 36 -9.57 14.70 -15.90
CA ASP A 36 -9.24 14.94 -14.49
C ASP A 36 -8.71 13.68 -13.76
N GLU A 37 -8.64 12.53 -14.43
CA GLU A 37 -8.17 11.27 -13.85
C GLU A 37 -6.75 10.92 -14.30
N THR A 38 -5.90 10.52 -13.36
CA THR A 38 -4.58 9.97 -13.68
C THR A 38 -4.71 8.66 -14.47
N LYS A 39 -3.83 8.45 -15.45
CA LYS A 39 -3.83 7.23 -16.26
C LYS A 39 -3.39 6.03 -15.42
N VAL A 40 -3.97 4.85 -15.68
CA VAL A 40 -3.60 3.59 -14.98
C VAL A 40 -2.13 3.24 -15.13
N SER A 41 -1.53 3.50 -16.30
CA SER A 41 -0.10 3.27 -16.54
C SER A 41 0.79 4.16 -15.65
N GLU A 42 0.36 5.39 -15.41
CA GLU A 42 1.04 6.36 -14.57
C GLU A 42 0.88 5.99 -13.09
N LEU A 43 -0.32 5.64 -12.65
CA LEU A 43 -0.57 5.14 -11.28
C LEU A 43 0.24 3.88 -10.95
N LYS A 44 0.46 3.00 -11.93
CA LYS A 44 1.35 1.84 -11.76
C LYS A 44 2.81 2.25 -11.64
N ARG A 45 3.24 3.22 -12.45
CA ARG A 45 4.63 3.70 -12.47
C ARG A 45 4.98 4.45 -11.18
N SER A 46 4.05 5.25 -10.65
CA SER A 46 4.21 5.95 -9.38
C SER A 46 4.13 5.02 -8.17
N GLY A 47 3.71 3.77 -8.35
CA GLY A 47 3.53 2.80 -7.26
C GLY A 47 2.27 3.03 -6.43
N VAL A 48 1.38 3.93 -6.85
CA VAL A 48 0.10 4.21 -6.16
C VAL A 48 -0.82 2.99 -6.16
N ILE A 49 -0.83 2.22 -7.27
CA ILE A 49 -1.62 0.99 -7.37
C ILE A 49 -0.73 -0.26 -7.44
N ASP A 50 -1.10 -1.29 -6.68
CA ASP A 50 -0.43 -2.59 -6.78
C ASP A 50 -0.94 -3.38 -8.00
N SER A 51 -0.01 -4.05 -8.68
CA SER A 51 -0.32 -4.99 -9.75
C SER A 51 -0.90 -6.31 -9.19
N THR A 52 -0.53 -6.64 -7.95
CA THR A 52 -0.95 -7.85 -7.23
C THR A 52 -2.44 -7.81 -6.89
N ARG A 53 -3.11 -8.95 -6.96
CA ARG A 53 -4.53 -9.05 -6.58
C ARG A 53 -4.67 -9.05 -5.06
N LEU A 54 -5.70 -8.37 -4.55
CA LEU A 54 -5.98 -8.25 -3.12
C LEU A 54 -5.99 -9.60 -2.37
N PRO A 55 -6.66 -10.67 -2.85
CA PRO A 55 -6.66 -11.95 -2.13
C PRO A 55 -5.26 -12.59 -2.06
N THR A 56 -4.45 -12.40 -3.11
CA THR A 56 -3.06 -12.88 -3.12
C THR A 56 -2.19 -12.08 -2.15
N LEU A 57 -2.41 -10.78 -2.06
CA LEU A 57 -1.71 -9.90 -1.14
C LEU A 57 -2.06 -10.22 0.33
N LYS A 58 -3.34 -10.47 0.64
CA LYS A 58 -3.76 -10.89 1.99
C LYS A 58 -3.09 -12.21 2.40
N ARG A 59 -3.07 -13.20 1.51
CA ARG A 59 -2.34 -14.47 1.76
C ARG A 59 -0.84 -14.28 1.91
N PHE A 60 -0.26 -13.32 1.19
CA PHE A 60 1.14 -12.99 1.34
C PHE A 60 1.44 -12.48 2.76
N TYR A 61 0.68 -11.50 3.29
CA TYR A 61 0.89 -11.02 4.66
C TYR A 61 0.59 -12.07 5.73
N GLN A 62 -0.41 -12.94 5.53
CA GLN A 62 -0.62 -14.11 6.39
C GLN A 62 0.62 -15.02 6.45
N ALA A 63 1.29 -15.23 5.31
CA ALA A 63 2.54 -15.99 5.29
C ALA A 63 3.70 -15.24 5.99
N ILE A 64 3.78 -13.91 5.84
CA ILE A 64 4.75 -13.07 6.55
C ILE A 64 4.57 -13.20 8.07
N GLU A 65 3.35 -13.07 8.56
CA GLU A 65 3.00 -13.23 9.99
C GLU A 65 3.35 -14.64 10.51
N GLY A 66 3.07 -15.67 9.70
CA GLY A 66 3.49 -17.03 10.00
C GLY A 66 5.02 -17.17 10.15
N ILE A 67 5.80 -16.50 9.32
CA ILE A 67 7.27 -16.52 9.41
C ILE A 67 7.74 -15.70 10.62
N ALA A 68 7.15 -14.53 10.88
CA ALA A 68 7.45 -13.71 12.05
C ALA A 68 7.21 -14.45 13.37
N SER A 69 6.23 -15.36 13.40
CA SER A 69 5.96 -16.25 14.54
C SER A 69 6.84 -17.50 14.60
N GLY A 70 7.86 -17.61 13.74
CA GLY A 70 8.87 -18.67 13.76
C GLY A 70 8.60 -19.86 12.82
N LYS A 71 7.55 -19.82 11.98
CA LYS A 71 7.31 -20.89 11.01
C LYS A 71 8.33 -20.84 9.87
N SER A 72 8.67 -22.01 9.32
CA SER A 72 9.44 -22.07 8.08
C SER A 72 8.65 -21.49 6.89
N LEU A 73 9.36 -21.00 5.87
CA LEU A 73 8.73 -20.47 4.65
C LEU A 73 7.76 -21.48 4.01
N THR A 74 8.12 -22.77 4.01
CA THR A 74 7.27 -23.83 3.44
C THR A 74 5.99 -24.03 4.25
N GLN A 75 6.09 -24.02 5.58
CA GLN A 75 4.93 -24.18 6.45
C GLN A 75 4.00 -22.96 6.35
N ALA A 76 4.55 -21.74 6.43
CA ALA A 76 3.77 -20.51 6.29
C ALA A 76 3.08 -20.41 4.92
N ALA A 77 3.76 -20.81 3.84
CA ALA A 77 3.19 -20.88 2.49
C ALA A 77 1.98 -21.83 2.41
N LYS A 78 2.11 -23.00 3.04
CA LYS A 78 1.04 -24.00 3.11
C LYS A 78 -0.17 -23.46 3.86
N ASP A 79 0.05 -22.89 5.04
CA ASP A 79 -1.01 -22.34 5.91
C ASP A 79 -1.76 -21.19 5.22
N ALA A 80 -1.04 -20.32 4.51
CA ALA A 80 -1.63 -19.19 3.80
C ALA A 80 -2.17 -19.54 2.40
N HIS A 81 -2.12 -20.82 1.98
CA HIS A 81 -2.55 -21.28 0.66
C HIS A 81 -1.97 -20.45 -0.51
N ILE A 82 -0.66 -20.22 -0.47
CA ILE A 82 0.10 -19.49 -1.49
C ILE A 82 1.43 -20.20 -1.75
N SER A 83 1.94 -20.17 -2.98
CA SER A 83 3.21 -20.85 -3.27
C SER A 83 4.41 -20.07 -2.71
N ALA A 84 5.44 -20.80 -2.26
CA ALA A 84 6.70 -20.17 -1.81
C ALA A 84 7.36 -19.34 -2.93
N ALA A 85 7.20 -19.74 -4.20
CA ALA A 85 7.66 -18.96 -5.34
C ALA A 85 6.93 -17.61 -5.45
N THR A 86 5.62 -17.59 -5.22
CA THR A 86 4.83 -16.35 -5.19
C THR A 86 5.26 -15.45 -4.01
N ILE A 87 5.50 -16.02 -2.83
CA ILE A 87 6.02 -15.25 -1.68
C ILE A 87 7.35 -14.59 -2.03
N LYS A 88 8.31 -15.36 -2.55
CA LYS A 88 9.63 -14.83 -2.97
C LYS A 88 9.50 -13.74 -4.03
N LYS A 89 8.62 -13.92 -5.01
CA LYS A 89 8.36 -12.93 -6.05
C LYS A 89 7.81 -11.63 -5.47
N LEU A 90 6.83 -11.69 -4.56
CA LEU A 90 6.29 -10.50 -3.92
C LEU A 90 7.30 -9.84 -2.98
N ASN A 91 8.14 -10.65 -2.33
CA ASN A 91 9.20 -10.15 -1.47
C ASN A 91 10.28 -9.37 -2.23
N ALA A 92 10.53 -9.67 -3.51
CA ALA A 92 11.50 -8.95 -4.32
C ALA A 92 11.21 -7.44 -4.39
N ASP A 93 9.93 -7.06 -4.43
CA ASP A 93 9.52 -5.65 -4.46
C ASP A 93 9.36 -5.06 -3.04
N ARG A 94 8.94 -5.90 -2.07
CA ARG A 94 8.51 -5.45 -0.74
C ARG A 94 9.62 -5.46 0.31
N HIS A 95 10.67 -6.27 0.11
CA HIS A 95 11.82 -6.38 1.01
C HIS A 95 11.44 -6.63 2.47
N ILE A 96 10.62 -7.64 2.73
CA ILE A 96 10.17 -8.01 4.07
C ILE A 96 11.00 -9.15 4.63
N LEU A 97 11.22 -10.18 3.82
CA LEU A 97 11.87 -11.42 4.21
C LEU A 97 13.36 -11.38 3.90
N TYR A 98 14.15 -11.69 4.92
CA TYR A 98 15.60 -11.80 4.85
C TYR A 98 16.04 -13.19 5.32
N ARG A 99 17.11 -13.71 4.70
CA ARG A 99 17.76 -14.92 5.22
C ARG A 99 18.60 -14.52 6.43
N THR A 100 18.50 -15.31 7.49
CA THR A 100 19.39 -15.20 8.64
C THR A 100 20.85 -15.44 8.22
N PRO A 101 21.85 -14.93 8.95
CA PRO A 101 23.27 -15.11 8.59
C PRO A 101 23.71 -16.58 8.46
N ASP A 102 23.07 -17.48 9.20
CA ASP A 102 23.30 -18.93 9.12
C ASP A 102 22.66 -19.59 7.88
N GLY A 103 21.86 -18.85 7.11
CA GLY A 103 21.15 -19.29 5.91
C GLY A 103 19.98 -20.25 6.16
N ARG A 104 19.69 -20.62 7.42
CA ARG A 104 18.75 -21.70 7.75
C ARG A 104 17.31 -21.19 7.85
N HIS A 105 17.12 -20.00 8.39
CA HIS A 105 15.79 -19.46 8.68
C HIS A 105 15.49 -18.22 7.83
N TRP A 106 14.25 -17.78 7.89
CA TRP A 106 13.80 -16.52 7.33
C TRP A 106 13.35 -15.64 8.49
N GLU A 107 13.69 -14.36 8.42
CA GLU A 107 13.26 -13.35 9.37
C GLU A 107 12.53 -12.23 8.62
N THR A 108 11.65 -11.54 9.32
CA THR A 108 10.88 -10.40 8.80
C THR A 108 11.46 -9.10 9.33
N ARG A 109 11.64 -8.09 8.47
CA ARG A 109 12.08 -6.75 8.85
C ARG A 109 11.16 -5.69 8.23
N SER A 110 10.81 -4.66 9.00
CA SER A 110 10.14 -3.46 8.49
C SER A 110 11.12 -2.57 7.76
N ALA A 111 10.67 -1.93 6.69
CA ALA A 111 11.48 -0.94 5.99
C ALA A 111 11.44 0.42 6.71
N ALA A 112 10.26 0.78 7.23
CA ALA A 112 10.03 2.03 7.95
C ALA A 112 8.80 1.90 8.85
N GLN A 113 8.63 2.85 9.76
CA GLN A 113 7.42 3.02 10.57
C GLN A 113 6.81 4.38 10.22
N PHE A 114 5.55 4.39 9.79
CA PHE A 114 4.87 5.63 9.41
C PHE A 114 3.58 5.81 10.21
N PRO A 115 3.19 7.05 10.52
CA PRO A 115 1.82 7.33 10.88
C PRO A 115 0.90 7.08 9.69
N ILE A 116 -0.31 6.55 9.94
CA ILE A 116 -1.36 6.39 8.93
C ILE A 116 -2.63 7.09 9.41
N LEU A 117 -3.12 8.02 8.59
CA LEU A 117 -4.40 8.67 8.79
C LEU A 117 -5.48 7.94 7.99
N THR A 118 -6.41 7.30 8.68
CA THR A 118 -7.46 6.52 8.02
C THR A 118 -8.64 7.38 7.60
N LYS A 119 -9.41 6.86 6.65
CA LYS A 119 -10.64 7.49 6.14
C LYS A 119 -11.63 7.85 7.25
N GLU A 120 -11.63 7.10 8.35
CA GLU A 120 -12.47 7.34 9.54
C GLU A 120 -11.93 8.47 10.43
N GLY A 121 -10.85 9.15 10.02
CA GLY A 121 -10.21 10.23 10.76
C GLY A 121 -9.30 9.76 11.90
N LYS A 122 -8.97 8.46 11.95
CA LYS A 122 -8.14 7.90 13.01
C LYS A 122 -6.67 7.93 12.62
N LEU A 123 -5.84 8.52 13.48
CA LEU A 123 -4.38 8.52 13.34
C LEU A 123 -3.79 7.31 14.08
N PHE A 124 -3.15 6.41 13.35
CA PHE A 124 -2.36 5.32 13.92
C PHE A 124 -0.88 5.68 13.85
N GLN A 125 -0.21 5.68 15.00
CA GLN A 125 1.21 6.00 15.10
C GLN A 125 2.08 4.76 14.85
N GLU A 126 3.29 4.98 14.34
CA GLU A 126 4.38 3.98 14.24
C GLU A 126 4.02 2.64 13.56
N ILE A 127 3.15 2.67 12.53
CA ILE A 127 2.75 1.44 11.84
C ILE A 127 3.93 0.86 11.05
N PRO A 128 4.34 -0.40 11.28
CA PRO A 128 5.44 -1.03 10.57
C PRO A 128 5.04 -1.39 9.14
N LEU A 129 5.77 -0.83 8.18
CA LEU A 129 5.49 -1.00 6.75
C LEU A 129 6.64 -1.68 6.01
N ASP A 130 6.26 -2.43 4.97
CA ASP A 130 7.22 -2.89 3.97
C ASP A 130 7.65 -1.76 3.04
N ARG A 131 8.73 -1.97 2.26
CA ARG A 131 9.33 -0.91 1.42
C ARG A 131 8.31 -0.26 0.47
N LYS A 132 7.42 -1.06 -0.10
CA LYS A 132 6.46 -0.59 -1.11
C LYS A 132 5.35 0.23 -0.46
N ASN A 133 4.82 -0.24 0.67
CA ASN A 133 3.79 0.48 1.40
C ASN A 133 4.35 1.73 2.10
N ALA A 134 5.59 1.68 2.59
CA ALA A 134 6.30 2.84 3.12
C ALA A 134 6.44 3.95 2.07
N ASN A 135 6.84 3.60 0.84
CA ASN A 135 6.90 4.56 -0.27
C ASN A 135 5.52 5.13 -0.61
N LEU A 136 4.48 4.29 -0.63
CA LEU A 136 3.10 4.72 -0.89
C LEU A 136 2.61 5.72 0.16
N VAL A 137 2.87 5.44 1.45
CA VAL A 137 2.51 6.32 2.55
C VAL A 137 3.30 7.63 2.51
N GLY A 138 4.58 7.60 2.14
CA GLY A 138 5.36 8.81 1.89
C GLY A 138 4.79 9.69 0.76
N LEU A 139 4.35 9.08 -0.35
CA LEU A 139 3.66 9.79 -1.44
C LEU A 139 2.33 10.39 -0.98
N TYR A 140 1.58 9.63 -0.18
CA TYR A 140 0.32 10.08 0.41
C TYR A 140 0.52 11.29 1.32
N TRP A 141 1.51 11.27 2.20
CA TRP A 141 1.77 12.41 3.09
C TRP A 141 2.24 13.66 2.33
N ASN A 142 3.05 13.50 1.27
CA ASN A 142 3.36 14.61 0.37
C ASN A 142 2.10 15.21 -0.28
N ALA A 143 1.15 14.37 -0.69
CA ALA A 143 -0.11 14.82 -1.26
C ALA A 143 -1.02 15.49 -0.22
N THR A 144 -1.03 14.98 1.00
CA THR A 144 -1.74 15.54 2.15
C THR A 144 -1.27 16.96 2.46
N GLN A 145 0.05 17.17 2.48
CA GLN A 145 0.63 18.50 2.68
C GLN A 145 0.23 19.48 1.56
N LYS A 146 0.22 19.03 0.31
CA LYS A 146 -0.23 19.87 -0.82
C LYS A 146 -1.71 20.23 -0.72
N ALA A 147 -2.55 19.27 -0.34
CA ALA A 147 -3.98 19.49 -0.14
C ALA A 147 -4.26 20.47 0.99
N TYR A 148 -3.53 20.35 2.11
CA TYR A 148 -3.60 21.31 3.21
C TYR A 148 -3.20 22.73 2.77
N LEU A 149 -2.22 22.87 1.86
CA LEU A 149 -1.80 24.15 1.28
C LEU A 149 -2.74 24.67 0.16
N GLY A 150 -3.85 23.99 -0.12
CA GLY A 150 -4.90 24.43 -1.05
C GLY A 150 -5.02 23.62 -2.35
N ASP A 151 -4.11 22.67 -2.63
CA ASP A 151 -4.24 21.78 -3.79
C ASP A 151 -5.02 20.50 -3.45
N ALA A 152 -6.35 20.66 -3.30
CA ALA A 152 -7.26 19.56 -2.98
C ALA A 152 -7.15 18.36 -3.95
N SER A 153 -6.76 18.62 -5.21
CA SER A 153 -6.67 17.60 -6.24
C SER A 153 -5.55 16.58 -5.98
N ALA A 154 -4.55 16.93 -5.15
CA ALA A 154 -3.43 16.06 -4.81
C ALA A 154 -3.86 14.72 -4.18
N LEU A 155 -5.00 14.69 -3.49
CA LEU A 155 -5.51 13.48 -2.82
C LEU A 155 -6.31 12.55 -3.75
N ASN A 156 -6.67 12.99 -4.97
CA ASN A 156 -7.54 12.21 -5.86
C ASN A 156 -6.99 10.83 -6.22
N SER A 157 -5.66 10.69 -6.29
CA SER A 157 -5.00 9.41 -6.58
C SER A 157 -5.11 8.40 -5.43
N PHE A 158 -5.53 8.81 -4.23
CA PHE A 158 -5.54 7.99 -3.02
C PHE A 158 -6.95 7.54 -2.58
N ILE A 159 -8.03 8.02 -3.22
CA ILE A 159 -9.44 7.88 -2.76
C ILE A 159 -9.87 6.45 -2.45
N HIS A 160 -9.24 5.47 -3.11
CA HIS A 160 -9.57 4.06 -2.97
C HIS A 160 -8.33 3.20 -2.68
N ILE A 161 -7.28 3.83 -2.17
CA ILE A 161 -6.03 3.14 -1.88
C ILE A 161 -6.09 2.56 -0.47
N THR A 162 -5.66 1.31 -0.37
CA THR A 162 -5.57 0.56 0.87
C THR A 162 -4.11 0.20 1.11
N VAL A 163 -3.60 0.61 2.27
CA VAL A 163 -2.26 0.28 2.74
C VAL A 163 -2.35 -0.94 3.65
N PHE A 164 -1.37 -1.82 3.58
CA PHE A 164 -1.25 -2.98 4.48
C PHE A 164 -0.06 -2.79 5.41
N ASP A 165 -0.21 -3.10 6.69
CA ASP A 165 0.96 -3.22 7.56
C ASP A 165 1.63 -4.60 7.44
N MET A 166 2.73 -4.78 8.15
CA MET A 166 3.44 -6.06 8.20
C MET A 166 2.64 -7.20 8.83
N HIS A 167 1.60 -6.88 9.60
CA HIS A 167 0.68 -7.86 10.21
C HIS A 167 -0.52 -8.16 9.29
N GLY A 168 -0.61 -7.49 8.13
CA GLY A 168 -1.69 -7.68 7.17
C GLY A 168 -2.96 -6.91 7.50
N ASN A 169 -2.95 -6.00 8.48
CA ASN A 169 -4.07 -5.09 8.70
C ASN A 169 -4.18 -4.12 7.53
N ASP A 170 -5.40 -3.86 7.06
CA ASP A 170 -5.69 -2.92 5.99
C ASP A 170 -6.16 -1.55 6.50
N TYR A 171 -5.60 -0.49 5.92
CA TYR A 171 -5.92 0.90 6.23
C TYR A 171 -6.33 1.63 4.95
N GLN A 172 -7.57 2.14 4.91
CA GLN A 172 -7.98 3.05 3.84
C GLN A 172 -7.55 4.47 4.18
N LEU A 173 -6.88 5.15 3.25
CA LEU A 173 -6.31 6.48 3.47
C LEU A 173 -7.39 7.56 3.46
N LEU A 174 -7.23 8.58 4.30
CA LEU A 174 -8.09 9.77 4.29
C LEU A 174 -7.85 10.62 3.04
N THR A 175 -8.90 10.95 2.30
CA THR A 175 -8.80 11.83 1.12
C THR A 175 -9.76 13.01 1.14
N SER A 176 -10.51 13.18 2.22
CA SER A 176 -11.39 14.34 2.42
C SER A 176 -10.55 15.50 2.95
N VAL A 177 -10.56 16.62 2.23
CA VAL A 177 -9.77 17.81 2.60
C VAL A 177 -10.35 18.48 3.84
N ASP A 178 -11.67 18.55 3.95
CA ASP A 178 -12.34 19.15 5.11
C ASP A 178 -12.04 18.36 6.40
N ASP A 179 -12.09 17.03 6.32
CA ASP A 179 -11.73 16.16 7.44
C ASP A 179 -10.24 16.29 7.77
N LEU A 180 -9.38 16.39 6.75
CA LEU A 180 -7.94 16.57 6.94
C LEU A 180 -7.64 17.87 7.70
N ILE A 181 -8.24 18.99 7.29
CA ILE A 181 -8.07 20.30 7.93
C ILE A 181 -8.57 20.23 9.37
N SER A 182 -9.79 19.70 9.58
CA SER A 182 -10.38 19.53 10.90
C SER A 182 -9.48 18.72 11.84
N ILE A 183 -8.88 17.64 11.34
CA ILE A 183 -7.96 16.80 12.11
C ILE A 183 -6.66 17.55 12.39
N PHE A 184 -6.06 18.22 11.41
CA PHE A 184 -4.81 18.97 11.60
C PHE A 184 -4.96 20.14 12.57
N ASP A 185 -6.13 20.77 12.61
CA ASP A 185 -6.44 21.85 13.57
C ASP A 185 -6.70 21.30 14.99
N GLN A 186 -7.10 20.03 15.13
CA GLN A 186 -7.33 19.36 16.41
C GLN A 186 -6.09 18.62 16.94
N ILE A 187 -5.13 18.30 16.08
CA ILE A 187 -3.86 17.68 16.46
C ILE A 187 -3.09 18.65 17.34
N ASN A 188 -2.76 18.21 18.56
CA ASN A 188 -2.01 19.01 19.51
C ASN A 188 -0.61 19.29 18.96
N GLU A 189 0.02 20.40 19.35
CA GLU A 189 1.29 20.86 18.76
C GLU A 189 2.42 19.81 18.84
N ALA A 190 2.40 18.96 19.87
CA ALA A 190 3.32 17.83 20.04
C ALA A 190 3.11 16.70 19.01
N ASP A 191 1.87 16.41 18.62
CA ASP A 191 1.55 15.40 17.60
C ASP A 191 1.85 15.95 16.19
N ARG A 192 1.71 17.27 16.02
CA ARG A 192 2.14 17.99 14.82
C ARG A 192 3.66 17.99 14.67
N GLU A 193 4.41 18.16 15.76
CA GLU A 193 5.86 17.96 15.74
C GLU A 193 6.26 16.51 15.47
N GLY A 194 5.51 15.53 15.98
CA GLY A 194 5.70 14.11 15.61
C GLY A 194 5.53 13.89 14.10
N TYR A 195 4.47 14.46 13.54
CA TYR A 195 4.21 14.49 12.10
C TYR A 195 5.37 15.14 11.31
N GLU A 196 5.82 16.33 11.72
CA GLU A 196 6.92 17.04 11.06
C GLU A 196 8.28 16.34 11.24
N ARG A 197 8.54 15.73 12.41
CA ARG A 197 9.77 14.97 12.69
C ARG A 197 9.85 13.70 11.87
N SER A 198 8.78 12.88 11.81
CA SER A 198 8.73 11.70 10.94
C SER A 198 8.91 12.09 9.48
N PHE A 199 8.34 13.22 9.06
CA PHE A 199 8.50 13.74 7.70
C PHE A 199 9.95 14.22 7.41
N ALA A 200 10.60 14.90 8.37
CA ALA A 200 11.95 15.42 8.22
C ALA A 200 13.05 14.32 8.37
N SER A 201 12.83 13.33 9.23
CA SER A 201 13.75 12.20 9.43
C SER A 201 13.69 11.20 8.28
N ASP A 202 12.49 10.88 7.79
CA ASP A 202 12.33 9.86 6.75
C ASP A 202 12.63 10.40 5.36
N GLN A 203 12.41 11.71 5.08
CA GLN A 203 12.96 12.31 3.86
C GLN A 203 14.50 12.24 3.81
N ARG A 204 15.19 12.30 4.96
CA ARG A 204 16.64 12.08 5.04
C ARG A 204 16.98 10.60 4.86
N ALA A 205 16.27 9.69 5.52
CA ALA A 205 16.50 8.25 5.41
C ALA A 205 16.25 7.72 3.98
N PHE A 206 15.19 8.16 3.31
CA PHE A 206 14.88 7.80 1.92
C PHE A 206 15.84 8.43 0.89
N ARG A 207 16.36 9.64 1.14
CA ARG A 207 17.44 10.21 0.31
C ARG A 207 18.71 9.39 0.42
N VAL A 208 19.09 8.96 1.62
CA VAL A 208 20.30 8.14 1.85
C VAL A 208 20.16 6.76 1.21
N LEU A 209 18.99 6.12 1.29
CA LEU A 209 18.75 4.80 0.68
C LEU A 209 18.71 4.80 -0.85
N ASN A 210 18.38 5.94 -1.50
CA ASN A 210 18.39 6.05 -2.96
C ASN A 210 19.76 6.49 -3.55
N HIS A 211 20.72 6.88 -2.70
CA HIS A 211 22.09 7.22 -3.11
C HIS A 211 23.12 6.11 -2.82
N ALA A 212 22.70 5.00 -2.21
CA ALA A 212 23.55 3.86 -1.86
C ALA A 212 23.45 2.67 -2.84
N ALA A 213 23.02 2.91 -4.08
CA ALA A 213 23.00 1.92 -5.16
C ALA A 213 24.13 2.18 -6.17
#